data_AF-A0A8T6DHT4-F1
#
_entry.id   AF-A0A8T6DHT4-F1
#
_cell.length_a   1.000
_cell.length_b   1.000
_cell.length_c   1.000
_cell.angle_alpha   90.00
_cell.angle_beta   90.00
_cell.angle_gamma   90.00
#
_symmetry.space_group_name_H-M   'P 1'
#
loop_
_entity.id
_entity.type
_entity.pdbx_description
1 polymer ?
#
loop_
_entity_poly.entity_id
_entity_poly.type
_entity_poly.pdbx_seq_one_letter_code
_entity_poly.pdbx_strand_id
1 'polypeptide(L)'
;MRKIVIDEARVHVEMDYYLSGSVLAGTVSSGVTEVRSEFEVGSPAPEADIAYVVRLAKNGCFAERLVETAVPIRSTLTLNGRQI
;
A
#
# COMPACT_ATOMS: atom_id res chain seq x y z
N MET A 1 17.45 -10.90 -11.14
CA MET A 1 17.11 -11.24 -9.74
C MET A 1 18.05 -12.33 -9.24
N ARG A 2 18.43 -12.30 -7.96
CA ARG A 2 19.27 -13.33 -7.32
C ARG A 2 18.45 -14.64 -7.29
N LYS A 3 19.04 -15.75 -7.70
CA LYS A 3 18.35 -17.06 -7.71
C LYS A 3 18.31 -17.61 -6.29
N ILE A 4 17.30 -17.20 -5.52
CA ILE A 4 17.02 -17.71 -4.17
C ILE A 4 15.74 -18.53 -4.26
N VAL A 5 15.78 -19.76 -3.74
CA VAL A 5 14.63 -20.66 -3.72
C VAL A 5 13.69 -20.20 -2.61
N ILE A 6 12.42 -19.98 -2.92
CA ILE A 6 11.34 -19.74 -1.96
C ILE A 6 10.29 -20.80 -2.25
N ASP A 7 10.01 -21.66 -1.27
CA ASP A 7 9.05 -22.76 -1.43
C ASP A 7 7.63 -22.26 -1.19
N GLU A 8 7.45 -21.41 -0.18
CA GLU A 8 6.18 -20.72 0.10
C GLU A 8 6.42 -19.28 0.57
N ALA A 9 5.47 -18.40 0.25
CA ALA A 9 5.42 -17.04 0.76
C ALA A 9 3.97 -16.63 0.99
N ARG A 10 3.69 -16.08 2.16
CA ARG A 10 2.38 -15.52 2.53
C ARG A 10 2.60 -14.12 3.10
N VAL A 11 1.62 -13.25 2.87
CA VAL A 11 1.59 -11.94 3.49
C VAL A 11 0.19 -11.67 4.01
N HIS A 12 0.10 -11.25 5.26
CA HIS A 12 -1.11 -10.68 5.85
C HIS A 12 -0.94 -9.17 5.92
N VAL A 13 -1.91 -8.41 5.43
CA VAL A 13 -1.86 -6.95 5.37
C VAL A 13 -3.09 -6.38 6.06
N GLU A 14 -2.85 -5.46 6.98
CA GLU A 14 -3.90 -4.74 7.71
C GLU A 14 -3.74 -3.24 7.56
N MET A 15 -4.87 -2.54 7.65
CA MET A 15 -4.93 -1.09 7.55
C MET A 15 -6.00 -0.53 8.48
N ASP A 16 -5.59 0.42 9.31
CA ASP A 16 -6.49 1.14 10.20
C ASP A 16 -6.97 2.41 9.49
N TYR A 17 -8.15 2.33 8.89
CA TYR A 17 -8.76 3.47 8.20
C TYR A 17 -9.85 4.12 9.05
N TYR A 18 -9.96 5.45 8.97
CA TYR A 18 -11.04 6.21 9.62
C TYR A 18 -11.85 6.99 8.60
N LEU A 19 -13.14 7.16 8.92
CA LEU A 19 -14.11 7.97 8.19
C LEU A 19 -14.88 8.82 9.20
N SER A 20 -15.01 10.12 8.95
CA SER A 20 -15.75 11.02 9.81
C SER A 20 -16.34 12.20 9.04
N GLY A 21 -17.21 12.97 9.70
CA GLY A 21 -17.84 14.16 9.14
C GLY A 21 -19.14 13.90 8.38
N SER A 22 -19.57 14.90 7.60
CA SER A 22 -20.82 14.87 6.85
C SER A 22 -20.62 15.33 5.41
N VAL A 23 -21.17 14.55 4.48
CA VAL A 23 -21.18 14.88 3.04
C VAL A 23 -21.96 16.18 2.79
N LEU A 24 -23.16 16.31 3.36
CA LEU A 24 -24.00 17.49 3.16
C LEU A 24 -23.39 18.76 3.77
N ALA A 25 -22.67 18.63 4.89
CA ALA A 25 -22.02 19.76 5.55
C ALA A 25 -20.63 20.10 4.99
N GLY A 26 -20.10 19.29 4.06
CA GLY A 26 -18.75 19.48 3.50
C GLY A 26 -17.62 19.26 4.50
N THR A 27 -17.85 18.45 5.55
CA THR A 27 -16.88 18.22 6.64
C THR A 27 -16.26 16.82 6.62
N VAL A 28 -16.39 16.10 5.51
CA VAL A 28 -15.84 14.74 5.38
C VAL A 28 -14.34 14.76 5.62
N SER A 29 -13.89 13.89 6.51
CA SER A 29 -12.49 13.61 6.75
C SER A 29 -12.27 12.10 6.77
N SER A 30 -11.16 11.66 6.20
CA SER A 30 -10.79 10.26 6.17
C SER A 30 -9.28 10.13 6.08
N GLY A 31 -8.78 8.95 6.41
CA GLY A 31 -7.36 8.66 6.32
C GLY A 31 -7.05 7.27 6.85
N VAL A 32 -5.74 7.00 6.92
CA VAL A 32 -5.17 5.75 7.40
C VAL A 32 -4.18 6.11 8.50
N THR A 33 -4.30 5.51 9.67
CA THR A 33 -3.39 5.76 10.81
C THR A 33 -2.22 4.80 10.84
N GLU A 34 -2.40 3.57 10.35
CA GLU A 34 -1.34 2.57 10.29
C GLU A 34 -1.62 1.55 9.17
N VAL A 35 -0.56 1.07 8.53
CA VAL A 35 -0.58 -0.08 7.62
C VAL A 35 0.46 -1.08 8.12
N ARG A 36 0.05 -2.33 8.33
CA ARG A 36 0.91 -3.41 8.84
C ARG A 36 0.98 -4.53 7.81
N SER A 37 2.15 -5.15 7.69
CA SER A 37 2.38 -6.28 6.79
C SER A 37 3.21 -7.35 7.48
N GLU A 38 2.65 -8.55 7.62
CA GLU A 38 3.30 -9.70 8.24
C GLU A 38 3.63 -10.72 7.16
N PHE A 39 4.92 -11.07 7.02
CA PHE A 39 5.40 -11.98 5.99
C PHE A 39 5.79 -13.33 6.61
N GLU A 40 5.28 -14.41 6.04
CA GLU A 40 5.71 -15.77 6.32
C GLU A 40 6.39 -16.33 5.07
N VAL A 41 7.62 -16.83 5.19
CA VAL A 41 8.40 -17.35 4.06
C VAL A 41 9.01 -18.69 4.43
N GLY A 42 8.69 -19.73 3.66
CA GLY A 42 9.34 -21.03 3.73
C GLY A 42 10.42 -21.12 2.65
N SER A 43 11.66 -21.40 3.06
CA SER A 43 12.79 -21.53 2.16
C SER A 43 13.92 -22.36 2.77
N PRO A 44 14.65 -23.14 1.96
CA PRO A 44 15.88 -23.81 2.40
C PRO A 44 17.11 -22.89 2.33
N ALA A 45 16.98 -21.65 1.84
CA ALA A 45 18.08 -20.71 1.71
C ALA A 45 18.48 -20.11 3.07
N PRO A 46 19.72 -19.57 3.19
CA PRO A 46 20.14 -18.91 4.41
C PRO A 46 19.25 -17.71 4.77
N GLU A 47 18.98 -17.53 6.06
CA GLU A 47 18.13 -16.44 6.59
C GLU A 47 18.57 -15.06 6.08
N ALA A 48 19.88 -14.78 6.05
CA ALA A 48 20.43 -13.52 5.58
C ALA A 48 20.08 -13.22 4.10
N ASP A 49 19.99 -14.27 3.27
CA ASP A 49 19.61 -14.13 1.87
C ASP A 49 18.11 -13.85 1.73
N ILE A 50 17.27 -14.48 2.56
CA ILE A 50 15.82 -14.22 2.61
C ILE A 50 15.54 -12.80 3.11
N ALA A 51 16.16 -12.40 4.22
CA ALA A 51 16.04 -11.04 4.75
C ALA A 51 16.46 -9.99 3.72
N TYR A 52 17.53 -10.26 2.94
CA TYR A 52 17.95 -9.39 1.85
C TYR A 52 16.89 -9.27 0.75
N VAL A 53 16.27 -10.38 0.33
CA VAL A 53 15.21 -10.39 -0.68
C VAL A 53 13.98 -9.64 -0.19
N VAL A 54 13.52 -9.90 1.04
CA VAL A 54 12.36 -9.21 1.63
C VAL A 54 12.62 -7.71 1.68
N ARG A 55 13.81 -7.28 2.10
CA ARG A 55 14.19 -5.86 2.09
C ARG A 55 14.14 -5.24 0.69
N LEU A 56 14.63 -5.95 -0.32
CA LEU A 56 14.52 -5.47 -1.71
C LEU A 56 13.07 -5.37 -2.17
N ALA A 57 12.23 -6.34 -1.82
CA ALA A 57 10.80 -6.33 -2.12
C ALA A 57 10.10 -5.12 -1.48
N LYS A 58 10.34 -4.86 -0.18
CA LYS A 58 9.81 -3.68 0.53
C LYS A 58 10.29 -2.37 -0.10
N ASN A 59 11.57 -2.27 -0.45
CA ASN A 59 12.12 -1.07 -1.10
C ASN A 59 11.55 -0.84 -2.51
N GLY A 60 11.26 -1.92 -3.25
CA GLY A 60 10.69 -1.88 -4.59
C GLY A 60 9.16 -1.90 -4.65
N CYS A 61 8.47 -1.99 -3.51
CA CYS A 61 7.02 -2.14 -3.47
C CYS A 61 6.34 -0.81 -3.82
N PHE A 62 5.84 -0.71 -5.06
CA PHE A 62 5.10 0.47 -5.53
C PHE A 62 3.87 0.79 -4.67
N ALA A 63 3.18 -0.23 -4.15
CA ALA A 63 2.01 -0.04 -3.30
C ALA A 63 2.36 0.61 -1.95
N GLU A 64 3.47 0.19 -1.32
CA GLU A 64 3.94 0.81 -0.07
C GLU A 64 4.35 2.28 -0.29
N ARG A 65 5.07 2.57 -1.38
CA ARG A 65 5.41 3.95 -1.73
C ARG A 65 4.18 4.81 -2.00
N LEU A 66 3.13 4.22 -2.57
CA LEU A 66 1.87 4.93 -2.86
C LEU A 66 1.13 5.33 -1.59
N VAL A 67 1.09 4.47 -0.57
CA VAL A 67 0.40 4.80 0.70
C VAL A 67 1.19 5.79 1.57
N GLU A 68 2.50 5.91 1.36
CA GLU A 68 3.36 6.87 2.08
C GLU A 68 3.21 8.33 1.61
N THR A 69 2.66 8.56 0.40
CA THR A 69 2.63 9.90 -0.21
C THR A 69 1.20 10.35 -0.51
N ALA A 70 0.71 11.34 0.21
CA ALA A 70 -0.53 12.03 -0.14
C ALA A 70 -0.34 12.88 -1.41
N VAL A 71 -1.21 12.70 -2.40
CA VAL A 71 -1.21 13.49 -3.63
C VAL A 71 -2.54 14.22 -3.81
N PRO A 72 -2.56 15.44 -4.37
CA PRO A 72 -3.80 16.15 -4.66
C PRO A 72 -4.65 15.38 -5.68
N ILE A 73 -5.94 15.18 -5.35
CA ILE A 73 -6.91 14.65 -6.30
C ILE A 73 -7.38 15.80 -7.19
N ARG A 74 -7.24 15.65 -8.51
CA ARG A 74 -7.83 16.56 -9.50
C ARG A 74 -9.01 15.87 -10.16
N SER A 75 -10.18 16.47 -10.02
CA SER A 75 -11.41 16.01 -10.66
C SER A 75 -11.85 17.05 -11.69
N THR A 76 -12.30 16.58 -12.84
CA THR A 76 -12.89 17.42 -13.90
C THR A 76 -14.33 17.02 -14.12
N LEU A 77 -15.23 17.98 -14.28
CA LEU A 77 -16.63 17.73 -14.58
C LEU A 77 -16.95 18.20 -16.00
N THR A 78 -17.58 17.34 -16.79
CA THR A 78 -18.21 17.76 -18.05
C THR A 78 -19.71 17.68 -17.89
N LEU A 79 -20.38 18.83 -17.94
CA LEU A 79 -21.82 18.95 -17.80
C LEU A 79 -22.41 19.46 -19.12
N ASN A 80 -23.29 18.68 -19.74
CA ASN A 80 -23.95 19.01 -21.02
C ASN A 80 -22.94 19.40 -22.13
N GLY A 81 -21.84 18.65 -22.23
CA GLY A 81 -20.80 18.88 -23.23
C GLY A 81 -19.86 20.05 -22.93
N ARG A 82 -19.95 20.68 -21.74
CA ARG A 82 -19.06 21.76 -21.32
C ARG A 82 -18.25 21.34 -20.10
N GLN A 83 -16.93 21.50 -20.18
CA GLN A 83 -16.05 21.31 -19.02
C GLN A 83 -16.23 22.48 -18.05
N ILE A 84 -16.47 22.17 -16.77
CA ILE A 84 -16.61 23.11 -15.66
C ILE A 84 -15.79 22.67 -14.46
#